data_AF-A0A914IV73-F1
#
_entry.id   AF-A0A914IV73-F1
#
_cell.length_a   1.000
_cell.length_b   1.000
_cell.length_c   1.000
_cell.angle_alpha   90.00
_cell.angle_beta   90.00
_cell.angle_gamma   90.00
#
_symmetry.space_group_name_H-M   'P 1'
#
loop_
_entity.id
_entity.type
_entity.pdbx_description
1 polymer ?
#
loop_
_entity_poly.entity_id
_entity_poly.type
_entity_poly.pdbx_seq_one_letter_code
_entity_poly.pdbx_strand_id
1 'polypeptide(L)'
;MNNVTIFPTPSMDPTTSAIVGEDPMEKTLSDIVEIYILVVFFVIGAPLNLISFYKLLRSLRQCRTGSLTGRISINLLRLHLNMADLMTIFIYTTSQIGWLTTRQWLGGDLLCRIIKFFHTFVFYLVSFIIVCIAIDRVYGAYKLR
;
A
#
# COMPACT_ATOMS: atom_id res chain seq x y z
N MET A 1 -48.18 -24.03 40.95
CA MET A 1 -47.59 -24.68 39.75
C MET A 1 -46.40 -23.84 39.33
N ASN A 2 -45.28 -24.49 39.06
CA ASN A 2 -43.92 -23.97 39.26
C ASN A 2 -43.45 -23.11 38.07
N ASN A 3 -42.94 -21.91 38.34
CA ASN A 3 -42.07 -21.18 37.39
C ASN A 3 -40.63 -21.37 37.85
N VAL A 4 -40.00 -22.47 37.41
CA VAL A 4 -38.55 -22.65 37.52
C VAL A 4 -37.94 -21.79 36.41
N THR A 5 -37.35 -20.66 36.78
CA THR A 5 -36.50 -19.84 35.88
C THR A 5 -35.18 -20.57 35.67
N ILE A 6 -35.14 -21.41 34.63
CA ILE A 6 -33.91 -21.98 34.07
C ILE A 6 -33.24 -20.83 33.30
N PHE A 7 -32.33 -20.10 33.93
CA PHE A 7 -31.24 -19.28 33.36
C PHE A 7 -31.00 -18.12 34.35
N PRO A 8 -29.77 -17.97 34.88
CA PRO A 8 -29.41 -16.75 35.57
C PRO A 8 -29.53 -15.60 34.57
N THR A 9 -30.21 -14.53 34.96
CA THR A 9 -30.08 -13.24 34.30
C THR A 9 -28.59 -12.91 34.22
N PRO A 10 -28.04 -12.50 33.06
CA PRO A 10 -26.71 -11.93 33.04
C PRO A 10 -26.79 -10.68 33.91
N SER A 11 -26.22 -10.76 35.11
CA SER A 11 -25.94 -9.60 35.93
C SER A 11 -25.09 -8.69 35.05
N MET A 12 -25.69 -7.58 34.61
CA MET A 12 -24.96 -6.48 34.00
C MET A 12 -23.98 -5.99 35.05
N ASP A 13 -22.72 -6.40 34.90
CA ASP A 13 -21.63 -5.82 35.64
C ASP A 13 -21.61 -4.31 35.32
N PRO A 14 -21.70 -3.43 36.34
CA PRO A 14 -21.67 -1.99 36.14
C PRO A 14 -20.29 -1.50 35.62
N THR A 15 -19.33 -2.40 35.48
CA THR A 15 -18.00 -2.14 34.94
C THR A 15 -17.96 -2.14 33.42
N THR A 16 -18.94 -2.75 32.74
CA THR A 16 -18.97 -2.82 31.26
C THR A 16 -19.71 -1.64 30.63
N SER A 17 -20.66 -1.02 31.34
CA SER A 17 -21.34 0.20 30.87
C SER A 17 -20.51 1.48 31.05
N ALA A 18 -19.43 1.43 31.84
CA ALA A 18 -18.47 2.54 31.96
C ALA A 18 -17.34 2.49 30.91
N ILE A 19 -17.21 1.39 30.14
CA ILE A 19 -16.27 1.28 29.01
C ILE A 19 -16.98 1.52 27.67
N VAL A 20 -18.32 1.59 27.65
CA VAL A 20 -19.07 2.03 26.46
C VAL A 20 -19.45 3.49 26.66
N GLY A 21 -18.44 4.36 26.65
CA GLY A 21 -18.66 5.77 26.40
C GLY A 21 -19.23 5.93 24.99
N GLU A 22 -20.33 6.67 24.84
CA GLU A 22 -20.71 7.25 23.56
C GLU A 22 -19.62 8.25 23.14
N ASP A 23 -18.56 7.76 22.47
CA ASP A 23 -17.53 8.61 21.86
C ASP A 23 -17.86 8.88 20.38
N PRO A 24 -17.69 10.13 19.89
CA PRO A 24 -17.95 10.48 18.50
C PRO A 24 -16.93 9.79 17.60
N MET A 25 -17.35 8.74 16.88
CA MET A 25 -16.50 7.98 15.94
C MET A 25 -15.10 7.65 16.49
N GLU A 26 -15.04 6.87 17.57
CA GLU A 26 -13.78 6.31 18.05
C GLU A 26 -13.11 5.50 16.93
N LYS A 27 -11.83 5.79 16.63
CA LYS A 27 -11.09 5.07 15.59
C LYS A 27 -10.85 3.64 16.06
N THR A 28 -11.34 2.67 15.30
CA THR A 28 -11.08 1.25 15.56
C THR A 28 -9.56 1.02 15.65
N LEU A 29 -9.12 0.14 16.53
CA LEU A 29 -7.71 -0.25 16.64
C LEU A 29 -7.10 -0.64 15.27
N SER A 30 -7.90 -1.28 14.40
CA SER A 30 -7.52 -1.59 13.01
C SER A 30 -7.15 -0.36 12.20
N ASP A 31 -7.93 0.73 12.31
CA ASP A 31 -7.68 1.97 11.56
C ASP A 31 -6.40 2.64 12.07
N ILE A 32 -6.16 2.62 13.38
CA ILE A 32 -4.95 3.19 13.99
C ILE A 32 -3.71 2.43 13.53
N VAL A 33 -3.77 1.10 13.54
CA VAL A 33 -2.67 0.24 13.05
C VAL A 33 -2.45 0.46 11.56
N GLU A 34 -3.50 0.54 10.76
CA GLU A 34 -3.40 0.80 9.32
C GLU A 34 -2.73 2.16 9.05
N ILE A 35 -3.19 3.23 9.69
CA ILE A 35 -2.58 4.57 9.56
C ILE A 35 -1.10 4.51 9.94
N TYR A 36 -0.76 3.87 11.06
CA TYR A 36 0.63 3.77 11.51
C TYR A 36 1.52 3.06 10.47
N ILE A 37 1.07 1.91 9.95
CA ILE A 37 1.80 1.16 8.92
C ILE A 37 1.96 2.01 7.65
N LEU A 38 0.90 2.68 7.20
CA LEU A 38 0.93 3.52 6.00
C LEU A 38 1.88 4.71 6.15
N VAL A 39 1.92 5.35 7.32
CA VAL A 39 2.87 6.45 7.62
C VAL A 39 4.30 5.94 7.60
N VAL A 40 4.60 4.82 8.25
CA VAL A 40 5.95 4.21 8.23
C VAL A 40 6.36 3.86 6.80
N PHE A 41 5.45 3.26 6.03
CA PHE A 41 5.69 2.91 4.63
C PHE A 41 5.94 4.16 3.76
N PHE A 42 5.23 5.26 4.00
CA PHE A 42 5.44 6.51 3.30
C PHE A 42 6.80 7.14 3.66
N VAL A 43 7.12 7.27 4.95
CA VAL A 43 8.34 7.95 5.43
C VAL A 43 9.60 7.19 5.05
N ILE A 44 9.57 5.86 5.04
CA ILE A 44 10.73 5.02 4.70
C ILE A 44 10.73 4.66 3.21
N GLY A 45 9.59 4.23 2.68
CA GLY A 45 9.47 3.75 1.31
C GLY A 45 9.65 4.85 0.28
N ALA A 46 9.11 6.06 0.49
CA ALA A 46 9.23 7.15 -0.46
C ALA A 46 10.70 7.54 -0.71
N PRO A 47 11.53 7.89 0.30
CA PRO A 47 12.91 8.28 0.05
C PRO A 47 13.76 7.13 -0.49
N LEU A 48 13.57 5.89 -0.02
CA LEU A 48 14.35 4.74 -0.51
C LEU A 48 14.10 4.45 -1.99
N ASN A 49 12.84 4.40 -2.41
CA ASN A 49 12.47 4.16 -3.81
C ASN A 49 12.83 5.36 -4.69
N LEU A 50 12.70 6.59 -4.17
CA LEU A 50 13.03 7.81 -4.91
C LEU A 50 14.54 7.94 -5.17
N ILE A 51 15.37 7.71 -4.15
CA ILE A 51 16.83 7.73 -4.29
C ILE A 51 17.29 6.63 -5.26
N SER A 52 16.72 5.43 -5.16
CA SER A 52 17.03 4.32 -6.05
C SER A 52 16.67 4.64 -7.50
N PHE A 53 15.46 5.16 -7.73
CA PHE A 53 15.02 5.64 -9.04
C PHE A 53 15.97 6.68 -9.64
N TYR A 54 16.32 7.73 -8.88
CA TYR A 54 17.23 8.78 -9.36
C TYR A 54 18.63 8.24 -9.69
N LYS A 55 19.16 7.34 -8.86
CA LYS A 55 20.47 6.71 -9.11
C LYS A 55 20.44 5.86 -10.39
N LEU A 56 19.39 5.06 -10.59
CA LEU A 56 19.22 4.26 -11.80
C LEU A 56 19.05 5.15 -13.03
N LEU A 57 18.24 6.20 -12.95
CA LEU A 57 18.02 7.13 -14.06
C LEU A 57 19.30 7.87 -14.45
N ARG A 58 20.09 8.32 -13.46
CA ARG A 58 21.39 8.93 -13.71
C ARG A 58 22.35 7.96 -14.37
N SER A 59 22.42 6.72 -13.89
CA SER A 59 23.24 5.67 -14.50
C SER A 59 22.82 5.38 -15.94
N LEU A 60 21.52 5.34 -16.23
CA LEU A 60 21.00 5.13 -17.59
C LEU A 60 21.33 6.30 -18.53
N ARG A 61 21.24 7.55 -18.04
CA ARG A 61 21.66 8.73 -18.81
C ARG A 61 23.16 8.70 -19.12
N GLN A 62 23.98 8.30 -18.15
CA GLN A 62 25.44 8.17 -18.31
C GLN A 62 25.82 7.08 -19.33
N CYS A 63 25.07 5.98 -19.39
CA CYS A 63 25.31 4.88 -20.34
C CYS A 63 24.76 5.13 -21.75
N ARG A 64 23.89 6.13 -21.95
CA ARG A 64 23.31 6.44 -23.27
C ARG A 64 24.37 6.91 -24.29
N THR A 65 25.56 7.30 -23.84
CA THR A 65 26.73 7.66 -24.65
C THR A 65 27.69 6.49 -24.94
N GLY A 66 27.46 5.27 -24.43
CA GLY A 66 28.31 4.10 -24.69
C GLY A 66 27.51 2.79 -24.77
N SER A 67 27.41 2.22 -25.98
CA SER A 67 26.58 1.07 -26.34
C SER A 67 26.84 -0.18 -25.49
N LEU A 68 25.83 -0.58 -24.69
CA LEU A 68 25.76 -1.86 -23.94
C LEU A 68 24.29 -2.28 -23.77
N THR A 69 23.62 -2.53 -24.91
CA THR A 69 22.16 -2.77 -25.06
C THR A 69 21.57 -3.80 -24.09
N GLY A 70 22.29 -4.89 -23.75
CA GLY A 70 21.76 -5.93 -22.87
C GLY A 70 21.59 -5.53 -21.40
N ARG A 71 22.46 -4.66 -20.86
CA ARG A 71 22.35 -4.17 -19.47
C ARG A 71 21.25 -3.13 -19.31
N ILE A 72 20.89 -2.47 -20.40
CA ILE A 72 19.85 -1.42 -20.42
C ILE A 72 18.47 -2.04 -20.21
N SER A 73 18.15 -3.17 -20.84
CA SER A 73 16.83 -3.82 -20.70
C SER A 73 16.50 -4.23 -19.25
N ILE A 74 17.47 -4.83 -18.54
CA ILE A 74 17.31 -5.23 -17.13
C ILE A 74 17.17 -3.99 -16.23
N ASN A 75 17.96 -2.93 -16.51
CA ASN A 75 17.87 -1.68 -15.77
C ASN A 75 16.56 -0.93 -16.03
N LEU A 76 15.99 -1.03 -17.24
CA LEU A 76 14.66 -0.48 -17.55
C LEU A 76 13.55 -1.24 -16.82
N LEU A 77 13.65 -2.57 -16.72
CA LEU A 77 12.72 -3.35 -15.89
C LEU A 77 12.76 -2.87 -14.43
N ARG A 78 13.95 -2.71 -13.86
CA ARG A 78 14.14 -2.17 -12.50
C ARG A 78 13.66 -0.71 -12.36
N LEU A 79 13.71 0.07 -13.43
CA LEU A 79 13.19 1.44 -13.45
C LEU A 79 11.65 1.45 -13.37
N HIS A 80 10.98 0.62 -14.17
CA HIS A 80 9.53 0.45 -14.11
C HIS A 80 9.07 -0.05 -12.73
N LEU A 81 9.88 -0.90 -12.08
CA LEU A 81 9.65 -1.34 -10.71
C LEU A 81 9.64 -0.18 -9.73
N ASN A 82 10.72 0.60 -9.68
CA ASN A 82 10.79 1.77 -8.78
C ASN A 82 9.68 2.79 -9.08
N MET A 83 9.27 2.93 -10.35
CA MET A 83 8.16 3.81 -10.74
C MET A 83 6.82 3.29 -10.20
N ALA A 84 6.56 1.98 -10.29
CA ALA A 84 5.34 1.35 -9.77
C ALA A 84 5.27 1.46 -8.23
N ASP A 85 6.39 1.28 -7.53
CA ASP A 85 6.46 1.43 -6.08
C ASP A 85 6.20 2.88 -5.66
N LEU A 86 6.80 3.85 -6.36
CA LEU A 86 6.50 5.27 -6.14
C LEU A 86 5.03 5.60 -6.40
N MET A 87 4.42 5.05 -7.46
CA MET A 87 2.99 5.24 -7.69
C MET A 87 2.12 4.61 -6.59
N THR A 88 2.52 3.45 -6.06
CA THR A 88 1.84 2.83 -4.92
C THR A 88 1.91 3.74 -3.70
N ILE A 89 3.11 4.21 -3.35
CA ILE A 89 3.31 5.06 -2.17
C ILE A 89 2.60 6.42 -2.34
N PHE A 90 2.68 7.05 -3.51
CA PHE A 90 2.09 8.37 -3.69
C PHE A 90 0.58 8.32 -3.91
N ILE A 91 0.06 7.33 -4.64
CA ILE A 91 -1.36 7.31 -5.00
C ILE A 91 -2.15 6.45 -4.03
N TYR A 92 -1.79 5.17 -3.88
CA TYR A 92 -2.53 4.23 -3.02
C TYR A 92 -2.41 4.64 -1.55
N THR A 93 -1.19 4.79 -1.03
CA THR A 93 -0.96 5.09 0.39
C THR A 93 -1.50 6.46 0.78
N THR A 94 -1.23 7.52 0.00
CA THR A 94 -1.77 8.86 0.30
C THR A 94 -3.31 8.90 0.23
N SER A 95 -3.92 8.22 -0.74
CA SER A 95 -5.39 8.15 -0.83
C SER A 95 -5.99 7.41 0.36
N GLN A 96 -5.34 6.34 0.84
CA GLN A 96 -5.79 5.65 2.04
C GLN A 96 -5.66 6.49 3.30
N ILE A 97 -4.53 7.19 3.47
CA ILE A 97 -4.34 8.12 4.59
C ILE A 97 -5.44 9.21 4.55
N GLY A 98 -5.73 9.74 3.36
CA GLY A 98 -6.84 10.66 3.13
C GLY A 98 -8.17 10.07 3.61
N TRP A 99 -8.55 8.91 3.09
CA TRP A 99 -9.80 8.22 3.44
C TRP A 99 -9.94 7.97 4.95
N LEU A 100 -8.90 7.46 5.58
CA LEU A 100 -8.86 7.17 7.02
C LEU A 100 -8.92 8.43 7.89
N THR A 101 -8.45 9.57 7.37
CA THR A 101 -8.47 10.86 8.09
C THR A 101 -9.81 11.56 7.97
N THR A 102 -10.35 11.69 6.75
CA THR A 102 -11.58 12.47 6.52
C THR A 102 -12.85 11.66 6.79
N ARG A 103 -12.82 10.31 6.72
CA ARG A 103 -13.96 9.37 6.84
C ARG A 103 -15.15 9.65 5.89
N GLN A 104 -15.16 10.79 5.22
CA GLN A 104 -16.12 11.24 4.21
C GLN A 104 -15.36 11.75 3.00
N TRP A 105 -15.77 11.31 1.81
CA TRP A 105 -15.14 11.71 0.56
C TRP A 105 -15.54 13.14 0.15
N LEU A 106 -14.66 14.11 0.36
CA LEU A 106 -14.87 15.50 -0.09
C LEU A 106 -14.34 15.78 -1.52
N GLY A 107 -13.78 14.77 -2.20
CA GLY A 107 -13.14 14.95 -3.51
C GLY A 107 -14.08 15.00 -4.72
N GLY A 108 -15.39 14.82 -4.52
CA GLY A 108 -16.38 14.71 -5.60
C GLY A 108 -16.26 13.45 -6.47
N ASP A 109 -17.16 13.28 -7.44
CA ASP A 109 -17.26 12.06 -8.26
C ASP A 109 -16.06 11.82 -9.18
N LEU A 110 -15.53 12.88 -9.80
CA LEU A 110 -14.43 12.75 -10.76
C LEU A 110 -13.16 12.25 -10.07
N LEU A 111 -12.79 12.85 -8.93
CA LEU A 111 -11.61 12.45 -8.18
C LEU A 111 -11.75 11.02 -7.65
N CYS A 112 -12.96 10.62 -7.25
CA CYS A 112 -13.23 9.26 -6.78
C CYS A 112 -12.94 8.23 -7.88
N ARG A 113 -13.45 8.48 -9.09
CA ARG A 113 -13.21 7.62 -10.25
C ARG A 113 -11.74 7.52 -10.61
N ILE A 114 -11.03 8.66 -10.59
CA ILE A 114 -9.59 8.71 -10.88
C ILE A 114 -8.81 7.90 -9.84
N ILE A 115 -9.07 8.11 -8.55
CA ILE A 115 -8.36 7.40 -7.48
C ILE A 115 -8.61 5.90 -7.55
N LYS A 116 -9.87 5.47 -7.77
CA LYS A 116 -10.20 4.06 -7.95
C LYS A 116 -9.52 3.45 -9.18
N PHE A 117 -9.46 4.18 -10.29
CA PHE A 117 -8.76 3.75 -11.49
C PHE A 117 -7.27 3.53 -11.22
N PHE A 118 -6.60 4.50 -10.59
CA PHE A 118 -5.18 4.37 -10.27
C PHE A 118 -4.91 3.25 -9.27
N HIS A 119 -5.82 2.99 -8.33
CA HIS A 119 -5.73 1.87 -7.40
C HIS A 119 -5.62 0.54 -8.14
N THR A 120 -6.50 0.33 -9.12
CA THR A 120 -6.49 -0.85 -9.98
C THR A 120 -5.24 -0.90 -10.86
N PHE A 121 -4.86 0.23 -11.45
CA PHE A 121 -3.65 0.32 -12.27
C PHE A 121 -2.38 -0.06 -11.49
N VAL A 122 -2.22 0.47 -10.27
CA VAL A 122 -1.12 0.15 -9.37
C VAL A 122 -1.10 -1.35 -9.04
N PHE A 123 -2.25 -1.93 -8.72
CA PHE A 123 -2.34 -3.37 -8.44
C PHE A 123 -1.86 -4.23 -9.62
N TYR A 124 -2.25 -3.85 -10.84
CA TYR A 124 -1.75 -4.52 -12.05
C TYR A 124 -0.25 -4.34 -12.24
N LEU A 125 0.27 -3.12 -12.06
CA LEU A 125 1.70 -2.86 -12.18
C LEU A 125 2.52 -3.73 -11.21
N VAL A 126 2.13 -3.77 -9.93
CA VAL A 126 2.78 -4.61 -8.91
C VAL A 126 2.73 -6.09 -9.30
N SER A 127 1.61 -6.56 -9.83
CA SER A 127 1.47 -7.96 -10.29
C SER A 127 2.44 -8.28 -11.43
N PHE A 128 2.53 -7.40 -12.45
CA PHE A 128 3.48 -7.59 -13.55
C PHE A 128 4.92 -7.58 -13.08
N ILE A 129 5.26 -6.68 -12.16
CA ILE A 129 6.58 -6.61 -11.56
C ILE A 129 6.97 -7.93 -10.88
N ILE A 130 6.08 -8.50 -10.06
CA ILE A 130 6.36 -9.76 -9.35
C ILE A 130 6.68 -10.87 -10.36
N VAL A 131 5.93 -10.94 -11.45
CA VAL A 131 6.18 -11.88 -12.54
C VAL A 131 7.54 -11.63 -13.18
N CYS A 132 7.90 -10.37 -13.47
CA CYS A 132 9.21 -10.05 -14.04
C CYS A 132 10.37 -10.40 -13.10
N ILE A 133 10.22 -10.21 -11.79
CA ILE A 133 11.23 -10.61 -10.80
C ILE A 133 11.36 -12.14 -10.78
N ALA A 134 10.25 -12.88 -10.84
CA ALA A 134 10.29 -14.34 -10.91
C ALA A 134 11.00 -14.82 -12.18
N ILE A 135 10.72 -14.20 -13.32
CA ILE A 135 11.38 -14.48 -14.59
C ILE A 135 12.88 -14.18 -14.49
N ASP A 136 13.28 -13.02 -13.98
CA ASP A 136 14.70 -12.64 -13.79
C ASP A 136 15.45 -13.69 -12.95
N ARG A 137 14.83 -14.17 -11.86
CA ARG A 137 15.37 -15.24 -11.03
C ARG A 137 15.53 -16.56 -11.77
N VAL A 138 14.55 -16.94 -12.58
CA VAL A 138 14.60 -18.15 -13.42
C VAL A 138 15.72 -18.04 -14.46
N TYR A 139 15.79 -16.95 -15.23
CA TYR A 139 16.88 -16.76 -16.20
C TYR A 139 18.27 -16.81 -15.56
N GLY A 140 18.43 -16.22 -14.37
CA GLY A 140 19.67 -16.28 -13.60
C GLY A 140 20.01 -17.67 -13.06
N ALA A 141 19.02 -18.40 -12.54
CA ALA A 141 19.21 -19.72 -11.92
C ALA A 141 19.45 -20.82 -12.96
N TYR A 142 18.70 -20.80 -14.06
CA TYR A 142 18.82 -21.81 -15.11
C TYR A 142 19.95 -21.53 -16.10
N LYS A 143 20.70 -20.42 -15.93
CA LYS A 143 21.88 -20.06 -16.74
C LYS A 143 21.60 -20.18 -18.25
N LEU A 144 20.37 -19.83 -18.67
CA LEU A 144 19.98 -19.74 -20.07
C LEU A 144 20.78 -18.58 -20.67
N ARG A 145 21.85 -18.93 -21.39
CA ARG A 145 22.68 -18.00 -22.15
C ARG A 145 22.02 -17.69 -23.49
#